data_AF-X0SI74-F1
#
_entry.id   AF-X0SI74-F1
#
_cell.length_a   1.000
_cell.length_b   1.000
_cell.length_c   1.000
_cell.angle_alpha   90.00
_cell.angle_beta   90.00
_cell.angle_gamma   90.00
#
_symmetry.space_group_name_H-M   'P 1'
#
loop_
_entity.id
_entity.type
_entity.pdbx_description
1 polymer ?
#
loop_
_entity_poly.entity_id
_entity_poly.type
_entity_poly.pdbx_seq_one_letter_code
_entity_poly.pdbx_strand_id
1 'polypeptide(L)'
;VLDERVEAKRRIFNYYYEAMKDLPGIEFMPEAAYGRSNRWLTVILITPEEFGANRETLQSALEAENIEARPVWKPMHLQPVFQVEEQSAEGKEQSEKHRFRVQGLKTGQNKKRYKARPG
;
A
#
# COMPACT_ATOMS: atom_id res chain seq x y z
N VAL A 1 11.62 -21.31 14.70
CA VAL A 1 11.29 -20.71 13.37
C VAL A 1 10.25 -19.59 13.44
N LEU A 2 9.01 -19.80 13.91
CA LEU A 2 8.01 -18.71 13.91
C LEU A 2 8.41 -17.56 14.84
N ASP A 3 8.74 -17.86 16.10
CA ASP A 3 9.08 -16.83 17.10
C ASP A 3 10.31 -16.02 16.68
N GLU A 4 11.34 -16.69 16.13
CA GLU A 4 12.53 -16.01 15.60
C GLU A 4 12.20 -15.01 14.49
N ARG A 5 11.23 -15.34 13.62
CA ARG A 5 10.75 -14.43 12.56
C ARG A 5 9.97 -13.27 13.14
N VAL A 6 9.15 -13.51 14.17
CA VAL A 6 8.44 -12.46 14.90
C VAL A 6 9.45 -11.51 15.56
N GLU A 7 10.47 -12.02 16.24
CA GLU A 7 11.51 -11.18 16.84
C GLU A 7 12.31 -10.40 15.79
N ALA A 8 12.59 -11.01 14.63
CA ALA A 8 13.25 -10.31 13.53
C ALA A 8 12.41 -9.12 13.02
N LYS A 9 11.10 -9.32 12.85
CA LYS A 9 10.19 -8.25 12.42
C LYS A 9 10.06 -7.13 13.47
N ARG A 10 10.02 -7.49 14.75
CA ARG A 10 10.03 -6.51 15.85
C ARG A 10 11.33 -5.70 15.92
N ARG A 11 12.48 -6.33 15.66
CA ARG A 11 13.76 -5.59 15.54
C ARG A 11 13.75 -4.58 14.39
N ILE A 12 13.20 -4.97 13.23
CA ILE A 12 13.06 -4.05 12.08
C ILE A 12 12.14 -2.88 12.43
N PHE A 13 11.00 -3.14 13.07
CA PHE A 13 10.10 -2.08 13.54
C PHE A 13 10.82 -1.12 14.49
N ASN A 14 11.53 -1.65 15.50
CA ASN A 14 12.25 -0.82 16.47
C ASN A 14 13.35 0.02 15.82
N TYR A 15 14.06 -0.52 14.82
CA TYR A 15 15.06 0.23 14.07
C TYR A 15 14.44 1.47 13.40
N TYR A 16 13.31 1.31 12.71
CA TYR A 16 12.62 2.44 12.11
C TYR A 16 12.02 3.40 13.14
N TYR A 17 11.46 2.87 14.23
CA TYR A 17 10.90 3.67 15.31
C TYR A 17 11.97 4.57 15.94
N GLU A 18 13.10 4.02 16.37
CA GLU A 18 14.16 4.83 16.98
C GLU A 18 14.76 5.87 16.01
N ALA A 19 14.81 5.56 14.72
CA ALA A 19 15.33 6.48 13.71
C ALA A 19 14.38 7.64 13.37
N MET A 20 13.05 7.48 13.57
CA MET A 20 12.04 8.41 13.05
C MET A 20 11.03 8.91 14.08
N LYS A 21 11.02 8.40 15.32
CA LYS A 21 10.04 8.76 16.36
C LYS A 21 9.98 10.25 16.69
N ASP A 22 11.07 10.97 16.48
CA ASP A 22 11.20 12.40 16.81
C ASP A 22 10.93 13.31 15.58
N LEU A 23 10.57 12.73 14.42
CA LEU A 23 10.23 13.51 13.22
C LEU A 23 8.81 14.08 13.33
N PRO A 24 8.61 15.38 13.04
CA PRO A 24 7.28 15.99 13.10
C PRO A 24 6.34 15.37 12.06
N GLY A 25 5.08 15.18 12.41
CA GLY A 25 4.07 14.61 11.54
C GLY A 25 4.22 13.13 11.20
N ILE A 26 5.08 12.38 11.90
CA ILE A 26 5.24 10.93 11.74
C ILE A 26 4.72 10.21 12.98
N GLU A 27 3.75 9.31 12.81
CA GLU A 27 3.22 8.50 13.91
C GLU A 27 3.28 7.01 13.58
N PHE A 28 3.78 6.22 14.52
CA PHE A 28 3.82 4.75 14.40
C PHE A 28 2.60 4.11 15.05
N MET A 29 2.15 2.98 14.50
CA MET A 29 1.06 2.20 15.10
C MET A 29 1.41 1.80 16.55
N PRO A 30 0.60 2.16 17.56
CA PRO A 30 0.86 1.79 18.95
C PRO A 30 0.72 0.27 19.17
N GLU A 31 1.32 -0.23 20.24
CA GLU A 31 1.09 -1.62 20.69
C GLU A 31 -0.08 -1.65 21.67
N ALA A 32 -1.09 -2.48 21.39
CA ALA A 32 -2.24 -2.63 22.27
C ALA A 32 -1.84 -3.32 23.58
N ALA A 33 -2.27 -2.79 24.73
CA ALA A 33 -1.89 -3.32 26.05
C ALA A 33 -2.37 -4.76 26.32
N TYR A 34 -3.42 -5.21 25.63
CA TYR A 34 -4.01 -6.54 25.79
C TYR A 34 -3.39 -7.60 24.86
N GLY A 35 -2.35 -7.26 24.10
CA GLY A 35 -1.79 -8.18 23.12
C GLY A 35 -0.36 -7.84 22.71
N ARG A 36 0.18 -8.68 21.85
CA ARG A 36 1.54 -8.50 21.30
C ARG A 36 1.46 -8.49 19.79
N SER A 37 1.85 -7.37 19.17
CA SER A 37 1.90 -7.28 17.72
C SER A 37 3.08 -8.08 17.17
N ASN A 38 2.83 -8.87 16.13
CA ASN A 38 3.93 -9.53 15.40
C ASN A 38 4.74 -8.55 14.52
N ARG A 39 4.25 -7.30 14.35
CA ARG A 39 4.87 -6.26 13.51
C ARG A 39 5.21 -6.74 12.09
N TRP A 40 4.34 -7.57 11.49
CA TRP A 40 4.58 -8.15 10.16
C TRP A 40 4.90 -7.10 9.09
N LEU A 41 4.23 -5.94 9.18
CA LEU A 41 4.51 -4.72 8.43
C LEU A 41 4.78 -3.57 9.40
N THR A 42 5.74 -2.71 9.05
CA THR A 42 5.92 -1.40 9.70
C THR A 42 5.10 -0.39 8.93
N VAL A 43 4.23 0.32 9.65
CA VAL A 43 3.27 1.27 9.07
C VAL A 43 3.34 2.55 9.88
N ILE A 44 3.34 3.67 9.17
CA ILE A 44 3.33 5.01 9.73
C ILE A 44 2.12 5.79 9.20
N LEU A 45 1.62 6.72 10.01
CA LEU A 45 0.77 7.81 9.58
C LEU A 45 1.64 9.03 9.32
N ILE A 46 1.21 9.83 8.34
CA ILE A 46 1.90 11.05 7.93
C ILE A 46 0.87 12.18 8.01
N THR A 47 1.17 13.20 8.80
CA THR A 47 0.44 14.47 8.88
C THR A 47 1.14 15.47 7.96
N PRO A 48 0.63 15.73 6.74
CA PRO A 48 1.38 16.48 5.72
C PRO A 48 1.74 17.90 6.14
N GLU A 49 0.91 18.53 6.97
CA GLU A 49 1.10 19.90 7.43
C GLU A 49 2.32 20.04 8.36
N GLU A 50 2.65 18.98 9.11
CA GLU A 50 3.79 18.94 10.02
C GLU A 50 5.04 18.33 9.37
N PHE A 51 4.86 17.29 8.56
CA PHE A 51 5.97 16.60 7.90
C PHE A 51 6.47 17.34 6.66
N GLY A 52 5.62 18.13 6.01
CA GLY A 52 5.93 18.88 4.78
C GLY A 52 5.75 18.09 3.49
N ALA A 53 5.29 16.83 3.56
CA ALA A 53 4.97 16.00 2.40
C ALA A 53 3.82 15.04 2.71
N ASN A 54 3.04 14.67 1.70
CA ASN A 54 2.01 13.64 1.83
C ASN A 54 2.55 12.25 1.46
N ARG A 55 1.71 11.21 1.66
CA ARG A 55 2.09 9.82 1.39
C ARG A 55 2.48 9.57 -0.07
N GLU A 56 1.85 10.25 -1.02
CA GLU A 56 2.11 10.08 -2.45
C GLU A 56 3.48 10.63 -2.82
N THR A 57 3.81 11.83 -2.34
CA THR A 57 5.13 12.43 -2.53
C THR A 57 6.23 11.56 -1.92
N LEU A 58 6.02 11.05 -0.70
CA LEU A 58 6.98 10.14 -0.06
C LEU A 58 7.13 8.84 -0.86
N GLN A 59 6.03 8.25 -1.34
CA GLN A 59 6.07 7.03 -2.14
C GLN A 59 6.89 7.22 -3.42
N SER A 60 6.68 8.32 -4.14
CA SER A 60 7.45 8.62 -5.35
C SER A 60 8.93 8.89 -5.06
N ALA A 61 9.26 9.53 -3.94
CA ALA A 61 10.65 9.75 -3.53
C ALA A 61 11.35 8.43 -3.19
N LEU A 62 10.68 7.51 -2.49
CA LEU A 62 11.21 6.18 -2.19
C LEU A 62 11.36 5.33 -3.45
N GLU A 63 10.41 5.39 -4.37
CA GLU A 63 10.46 4.66 -5.64
C GLU A 63 11.65 5.11 -6.51
N ALA A 64 11.98 6.41 -6.52
CA ALA A 64 13.16 6.93 -7.22
C ALA A 64 14.48 6.31 -6.71
N GLU A 65 14.53 5.94 -5.43
CA GLU A 65 15.65 5.25 -4.78
C GLU A 65 15.50 3.71 -4.80
N ASN A 66 14.58 3.19 -5.61
CA ASN A 66 14.28 1.75 -5.73
C ASN A 66 13.81 1.11 -4.39
N ILE A 67 13.13 1.89 -3.55
CA ILE A 67 12.52 1.46 -2.29
C ILE A 67 11.00 1.40 -2.47
N GLU A 68 10.43 0.19 -2.34
CA GLU A 68 8.99 0.01 -2.47
C GLU A 68 8.26 0.41 -1.17
N ALA A 69 7.29 1.32 -1.30
CA ALA A 69 6.29 1.63 -0.29
C ALA A 69 4.88 1.50 -0.87
N ARG A 70 3.90 1.18 -0.02
CA ARG A 70 2.50 1.01 -0.41
C ARG A 70 1.57 1.69 0.59
N PRO A 71 0.44 2.26 0.16
CA PRO A 71 -0.60 2.67 1.09
C PRO A 71 -1.21 1.46 1.79
N VAL A 72 -1.66 1.70 3.03
CA VAL A 72 -2.45 0.73 3.79
C VAL A 72 -3.80 0.51 3.09
N TRP A 73 -4.39 -0.66 3.33
CA TRP A 73 -5.62 -1.15 2.72
C TRP A 73 -6.71 -0.10 2.55
N LYS A 74 -7.31 -0.06 1.35
CA LYS A 74 -8.57 0.66 1.15
C LYS A 74 -9.67 -0.06 1.95
N PRO A 75 -10.42 0.62 2.83
CA PRO A 75 -11.52 0.02 3.55
C PRO A 75 -12.45 -0.76 2.62
N MET A 76 -12.86 -1.97 3.05
CA MET A 76 -13.60 -2.91 2.20
C MET A 76 -14.86 -2.29 1.60
N HIS A 77 -15.65 -1.58 2.41
CA HIS A 77 -16.90 -0.94 1.98
C HIS A 77 -16.71 0.17 0.93
N LEU A 78 -15.48 0.65 0.70
CA LEU A 78 -15.17 1.65 -0.34
C LEU A 78 -14.66 1.01 -1.63
N GLN A 79 -14.50 -0.32 -1.68
CA GLN A 79 -14.07 -0.98 -2.90
C GLN A 79 -15.27 -1.19 -3.84
N PRO A 80 -15.10 -0.98 -5.16
CA PRO A 80 -16.22 -1.05 -6.12
C PRO A 80 -17.01 -2.36 -6.08
N VAL A 81 -16.34 -3.48 -5.76
CA VAL A 81 -16.99 -4.80 -5.65
C VAL A 81 -18.03 -4.89 -4.53
N PHE A 82 -18.03 -3.96 -3.56
CA PHE A 82 -19.00 -3.89 -2.47
C PHE A 82 -20.01 -2.75 -2.63
N GLN A 83 -20.06 -2.09 -3.79
CA GLN A 83 -21.14 -1.17 -4.10
C GLN A 83 -22.40 -2.00 -4.36
N VAL A 84 -23.34 -1.96 -3.41
CA VAL A 84 -24.66 -2.56 -3.59
C VAL A 84 -25.48 -1.58 -4.41
N GLU A 85 -25.77 -1.92 -5.66
CA GLU A 85 -26.81 -1.23 -6.43
C GLU A 85 -28.17 -1.66 -5.89
N GLU A 86 -29.00 -0.70 -5.48
CA GLU A 86 -30.42 -0.93 -5.23
C GLU A 86 -31.06 -1.32 -6.56
N GLN A 87 -31.31 -2.61 -6.74
CA GLN A 87 -32.10 -3.10 -7.87
C GLN A 87 -33.55 -2.67 -7.61
N SER A 88 -33.98 -1.57 -8.22
CA SER A 88 -35.40 -1.26 -8.38
C SER A 88 -36.06 -2.47 -9.01
N ALA A 89 -37.10 -3.00 -8.37
CA ALA A 89 -37.83 -4.18 -8.82
C ALA A 89 -38.65 -3.87 -10.09
N GLU A 90 -37.99 -3.67 -11.21
CA GLU A 90 -38.61 -3.59 -12.53
C GLU A 90 -37.90 -4.60 -13.42
N GLY A 91 -38.50 -5.79 -13.44
CA GLY A 91 -38.07 -6.90 -14.26
C GLY A 91 -37.91 -6.47 -15.72
N LYS A 92 -36.68 -6.54 -16.21
CA LYS A 92 -36.41 -6.68 -17.63
C LYS A 92 -35.37 -7.77 -17.81
N GLU A 93 -35.88 -8.90 -18.28
CA GLU A 93 -35.13 -9.96 -18.92
C GLU A 93 -34.29 -9.38 -20.06
N GLN A 94 -32.97 -9.42 -19.93
CA GLN A 94 -32.11 -9.56 -21.10
C GLN A 94 -30.75 -10.16 -20.72
N SER A 95 -30.49 -11.31 -21.35
CA SER A 95 -29.35 -12.17 -21.16
C SER A 95 -28.06 -11.60 -21.74
N GLU A 96 -26.97 -11.95 -21.04
CA GLU A 96 -25.61 -12.16 -21.53
C GLU A 96 -24.89 -11.03 -22.29
N LYS A 97 -24.03 -10.31 -21.54
CA LYS A 97 -22.59 -10.15 -21.85
C LYS A 97 -21.85 -9.45 -20.70
N HIS A 98 -21.72 -10.10 -19.55
CA HIS A 98 -20.69 -9.73 -18.57
C HIS A 98 -19.34 -10.34 -18.98
N ARG A 99 -18.80 -9.84 -20.11
CA ARG A 99 -17.39 -10.02 -20.42
C ARG A 99 -16.63 -9.08 -19.50
N PHE A 100 -16.00 -9.63 -18.46
CA PHE A 100 -15.04 -8.91 -17.62
C PHE A 100 -14.00 -8.22 -18.53
N ARG A 101 -14.18 -6.92 -18.78
CA ARG A 101 -13.19 -6.11 -19.48
C ARG A 101 -12.18 -5.71 -18.42
N VAL A 102 -11.09 -6.46 -18.33
CA VAL A 102 -9.84 -5.98 -17.71
C VAL A 102 -9.49 -4.69 -18.44
N GLN A 103 -9.80 -3.54 -17.85
CA GLN A 103 -9.34 -2.27 -18.38
C GLN A 103 -7.83 -2.22 -18.17
N GLY A 104 -7.14 -2.17 -19.31
CA GLY A 104 -5.71 -2.32 -19.39
C GLY A 104 -4.96 -1.34 -18.51
N LEU A 105 -3.94 -1.87 -17.86
CA LEU A 105 -2.72 -1.15 -17.51
C LEU A 105 -2.38 -0.18 -18.65
N LYS A 106 -2.47 1.13 -18.38
CA LYS A 106 -1.77 2.12 -19.19
C LYS A 106 -0.28 1.98 -18.89
N THR A 107 0.38 1.03 -19.53
CA THR A 107 1.84 1.03 -19.68
C THR A 107 2.22 2.16 -20.63
N GLY A 108 2.51 3.32 -20.06
CA GLY A 108 3.19 4.43 -20.74
C GLY A 108 4.68 4.10 -20.89
N GLN A 109 5.04 3.63 -22.09
CA GLN A 109 6.33 3.76 -22.79
C GLN A 109 7.64 3.94 -22.00
N ASN A 110 8.55 2.95 -22.11
CA ASN A 110 9.87 3.18 -22.72
C ASN A 110 10.62 1.85 -22.99
N LYS A 111 10.50 1.32 -24.22
CA LYS A 111 11.44 0.29 -24.71
C LYS A 111 12.61 0.99 -25.40
N LYS A 112 13.63 1.40 -24.64
CA LYS A 112 14.96 1.61 -25.22
C LYS A 112 15.62 0.23 -25.40
N ARG A 113 15.73 -0.17 -26.66
CA ARG A 113 16.58 -1.27 -27.15
C ARG A 113 18.02 -1.07 -26.64
N TYR A 114 18.48 -1.90 -25.72
CA TYR A 114 19.91 -2.09 -25.53
C TYR A 114 20.38 -3.13 -26.56
N LYS A 115 21.18 -2.68 -27.54
CA LYS A 115 21.99 -3.57 -28.36
C LYS A 115 23.15 -4.06 -27.49
N ALA A 116 23.24 -5.38 -27.27
CA ALA A 116 24.43 -5.99 -26.72
C ALA A 116 25.63 -5.71 -27.66
N ARG A 117 26.72 -5.19 -27.10
CA ARG A 117 28.03 -5.18 -27.76
C ARG A 117 28.78 -6.45 -27.35
N PRO A 118 29.48 -7.13 -28.28
CA PRO A 118 30.35 -8.23 -27.95
C PRO A 118 31.69 -7.69 -27.43
N GLY A 119 32.18 -8.31 -26.36
CA GLY A 119 33.53 -8.18 -25.82
C GLY A 119 33.84 -9.45 -25.06
#